data_AF-A0A0G0GQG6-F1
#
_entry.id   AF-A0A0G0GQG6-F1
#
_cell.length_a   1.000
_cell.length_b   1.000
_cell.length_c   1.000
_cell.angle_alpha   90.00
_cell.angle_beta   90.00
_cell.angle_gamma   90.00
#
_symmetry.space_group_name_H-M   'P 1'
#
loop_
_entity.id
_entity.type
_entity.pdbx_description
1 polymer ?
#
loop_
_entity_poly.entity_id
_entity_poly.type
_entity_poly.pdbx_seq_one_letter_code
_entity_poly.pdbx_strand_id
1 'polypeptide(L)'
;MTKQIFKFDKLVRDKIPEMIQSEGSVVHSKKLHGDKLVEALKNKLLEEAHEVLQAKSVNELKEELADVMEVLTAIASAQNIDLAEIEEARISKNVKRGGFNDGIYISAIEVDENNPAIKRYLSNRDKYHEITHGTSSAAREKSDDFWVMLCKLVDESEIVIDRPKHSAHPKFPDFIYPVDYGFLKGTKASDGNEIDIWIGTSQNKKINGILCTADPMKKDVETKIIYACTQDEINLICDTMNVVLKAIYIPNSMD
;
A
#
# COMPACT_ATOMS: atom_id res chain seq x y z
N MET A 1 -28.36 -19.24 25.18
CA MET A 1 -26.95 -19.35 24.75
C MET A 1 -26.63 -18.17 23.86
N THR A 2 -25.50 -17.50 24.10
CA THR A 2 -25.00 -16.42 23.26
C THR A 2 -24.37 -17.02 22.00
N LYS A 3 -24.83 -16.60 20.83
CA LYS A 3 -24.23 -17.02 19.54
C LYS A 3 -23.20 -15.98 19.11
N GLN A 4 -22.04 -16.44 18.63
CA GLN A 4 -21.07 -15.60 17.94
C GLN A 4 -21.32 -15.72 16.42
N ILE A 5 -21.20 -14.61 15.70
CA ILE A 5 -21.39 -14.56 14.24
C ILE A 5 -20.08 -14.09 13.61
N PHE A 6 -19.56 -14.89 12.69
CA PHE A 6 -18.34 -14.59 11.93
C PHE A 6 -18.68 -14.16 10.51
N LYS A 7 -17.99 -13.15 10.02
CA LYS A 7 -18.15 -12.62 8.66
C LYS A 7 -17.17 -13.33 7.73
N PHE A 8 -17.66 -13.91 6.63
CA PHE A 8 -16.85 -14.63 5.64
C PHE A 8 -16.70 -13.87 4.31
N ASP A 9 -17.79 -13.27 3.79
CA ASP A 9 -17.82 -12.48 2.54
C ASP A 9 -17.02 -13.06 1.36
N LYS A 10 -17.08 -14.39 1.17
CA LYS A 10 -16.34 -15.09 0.11
C LYS A 10 -17.17 -16.12 -0.64
N LEU A 11 -16.74 -16.41 -1.87
CA LEU A 11 -17.28 -17.51 -2.66
C LEU A 11 -16.65 -18.81 -2.14
N VAL A 12 -17.46 -19.85 -1.95
CA VAL A 12 -17.02 -21.17 -1.45
C VAL A 12 -17.45 -22.27 -2.41
N ARG A 13 -16.76 -23.41 -2.38
CA ARG A 13 -17.17 -24.61 -3.12
C ARG A 13 -18.56 -25.07 -2.68
N ASP A 14 -19.30 -25.67 -3.60
CA ASP A 14 -20.73 -25.99 -3.42
C ASP A 14 -21.04 -26.79 -2.16
N LYS A 15 -20.13 -27.68 -1.76
CA LYS A 15 -20.32 -28.57 -0.60
C LYS A 15 -19.96 -27.95 0.76
N ILE A 16 -19.30 -26.80 0.78
CA ILE A 16 -18.83 -26.16 2.01
C ILE A 16 -20.00 -25.73 2.91
N PRO A 17 -21.10 -25.13 2.40
CA PRO A 17 -22.27 -24.84 3.21
C PRO A 17 -22.85 -26.07 3.91
N GLU A 18 -22.99 -27.20 3.22
CA GLU A 18 -23.52 -28.43 3.84
C GLU A 18 -22.56 -29.01 4.88
N MET A 19 -21.25 -28.96 4.63
CA MET A 19 -20.23 -29.38 5.60
C MET A 19 -20.32 -28.57 6.89
N ILE A 20 -20.38 -27.24 6.80
CA ILE A 20 -20.50 -26.35 7.97
C ILE A 20 -21.82 -26.61 8.72
N GLN A 21 -22.92 -26.85 8.00
CA GLN A 21 -24.21 -27.20 8.61
C GLN A 21 -24.16 -28.53 9.36
N SER A 22 -23.44 -29.53 8.82
CA SER A 22 -23.30 -30.85 9.46
C SER A 22 -22.53 -30.81 10.78
N GLU A 23 -21.68 -29.79 10.98
CA GLU A 23 -20.97 -29.51 12.23
C GLU A 23 -21.84 -28.80 13.28
N GLY A 24 -23.13 -28.56 12.98
CA GLY A 24 -24.08 -27.91 13.86
C GLY A 24 -24.08 -26.38 13.79
N SER A 25 -23.34 -25.81 12.82
CA SER A 25 -23.31 -24.36 12.59
C SER A 25 -24.45 -23.91 11.66
N VAL A 26 -24.88 -22.66 11.80
CA VAL A 26 -25.88 -22.05 10.90
C VAL A 26 -25.15 -21.29 9.81
N VAL A 27 -25.42 -21.65 8.55
CA VAL A 27 -24.83 -20.97 7.38
C VAL A 27 -25.83 -19.98 6.78
N HIS A 28 -25.37 -18.75 6.58
CA HIS A 28 -26.10 -17.72 5.85
C HIS A 28 -25.49 -17.56 4.45
N SER A 29 -26.08 -18.21 3.44
CA SER A 29 -25.60 -18.18 2.05
C SER A 29 -26.65 -17.66 1.08
N LYS A 30 -26.18 -17.17 -0.08
CA LYS A 30 -27.00 -16.79 -1.24
C LYS A 30 -26.31 -17.26 -2.51
N LYS A 31 -27.09 -17.67 -3.51
CA LYS A 31 -26.55 -18.02 -4.83
C LYS A 31 -26.29 -16.76 -5.65
N LEU A 32 -25.16 -16.73 -6.35
CA LEU A 32 -24.78 -15.66 -7.28
C LEU A 32 -24.95 -16.14 -8.72
N HIS A 33 -25.28 -15.22 -9.62
CA HIS A 33 -25.49 -15.49 -11.04
C HIS A 33 -24.99 -14.31 -11.89
N GLY A 34 -24.73 -14.57 -13.17
CA GLY A 34 -24.32 -13.56 -14.16
C GLY A 34 -23.08 -12.79 -13.69
N ASP A 35 -23.09 -11.47 -13.91
CA ASP A 35 -21.96 -10.59 -13.62
C ASP A 35 -21.51 -10.65 -12.16
N LYS A 36 -22.44 -10.81 -11.21
CA LYS A 36 -22.11 -10.92 -9.78
C LYS A 36 -21.34 -12.19 -9.45
N LEU A 37 -21.63 -13.30 -10.14
CA LEU A 37 -20.87 -14.53 -9.99
C LEU A 37 -19.48 -14.39 -10.59
N VAL A 38 -19.39 -13.77 -11.77
CA VAL A 38 -18.10 -13.51 -12.45
C VAL A 38 -17.20 -12.63 -11.60
N GLU A 39 -17.74 -11.56 -11.01
CA GLU A 39 -17.02 -10.69 -10.08
C GLU A 39 -16.52 -11.45 -8.85
N ALA A 40 -17.39 -12.25 -8.22
CA ALA A 40 -17.01 -13.08 -7.07
C ALA A 40 -15.93 -14.11 -7.42
N LEU A 41 -15.99 -14.73 -8.61
CA LEU A 41 -14.97 -15.65 -9.10
C LEU A 41 -13.63 -14.96 -9.35
N LYS A 42 -13.62 -13.73 -9.90
CA LYS A 42 -12.38 -12.94 -10.06
C LYS A 42 -11.75 -12.58 -8.71
N ASN A 43 -12.58 -12.23 -7.72
CA ASN A 43 -12.09 -12.01 -6.35
C ASN A 43 -11.57 -13.30 -5.74
N LYS A 44 -12.23 -14.44 -5.99
CA LYS A 44 -11.76 -15.76 -5.55
C LYS A 44 -10.42 -16.13 -6.20
N LEU A 45 -10.19 -15.79 -7.46
CA LEU A 45 -8.90 -16.00 -8.14
C LEU A 45 -7.78 -15.22 -7.45
N LEU A 46 -8.07 -13.99 -6.98
CA LEU A 46 -7.11 -13.23 -6.18
C LEU A 46 -6.86 -13.91 -4.83
N GLU A 47 -7.90 -14.39 -4.13
CA GLU A 47 -7.77 -15.16 -2.87
C GLU A 47 -6.81 -16.35 -3.07
N GLU A 48 -7.10 -17.25 -4.01
CA GLU A 48 -6.29 -18.48 -4.18
C GLU A 48 -4.86 -18.15 -4.67
N ALA A 49 -4.69 -17.10 -5.48
CA ALA A 49 -3.35 -16.63 -5.87
C ALA A 49 -2.54 -16.14 -4.66
N HIS A 50 -3.17 -15.48 -3.68
CA HIS A 50 -2.49 -15.11 -2.44
C HIS A 50 -2.18 -16.34 -1.58
N GLU A 51 -3.05 -17.35 -1.56
CA GLU A 51 -2.79 -18.61 -0.84
C GLU A 51 -1.60 -19.36 -1.47
N VAL A 52 -1.49 -19.41 -2.80
CA VAL A 52 -0.28 -19.91 -3.52
C VAL A 52 0.98 -19.18 -3.07
N LEU A 53 0.94 -17.86 -2.90
CA LEU A 53 2.09 -17.07 -2.44
C LEU A 53 2.46 -17.34 -0.98
N GLN A 54 1.49 -17.75 -0.16
CA GLN A 54 1.66 -17.99 1.28
C GLN A 54 1.99 -19.45 1.62
N ALA A 55 1.79 -20.38 0.68
CA ALA A 55 2.06 -21.80 0.86
C ALA A 55 3.49 -22.05 1.34
N LYS A 56 3.63 -22.79 2.44
CA LYS A 56 4.91 -23.06 3.11
C LYS A 56 5.45 -24.46 2.82
N SER A 57 4.63 -25.30 2.18
CA SER A 57 5.01 -26.65 1.78
C SER A 57 4.58 -26.96 0.35
N VAL A 58 5.22 -27.94 -0.27
CA VAL A 58 4.86 -28.44 -1.61
C VAL A 58 3.44 -28.98 -1.64
N ASN A 59 2.99 -29.60 -0.54
CA ASN A 59 1.63 -30.12 -0.46
C ASN A 59 0.61 -28.98 -0.43
N GLU A 60 0.81 -27.97 0.42
CA GLU A 60 -0.03 -26.75 0.43
C GLU A 60 -0.04 -26.12 -0.96
N LEU A 61 1.13 -25.86 -1.54
CA LEU A 61 1.25 -25.26 -2.88
C LEU A 61 0.47 -26.03 -3.95
N LYS A 62 0.52 -27.36 -3.91
CA LYS A 62 -0.19 -28.23 -4.85
C LYS A 62 -1.71 -28.14 -4.68
N GLU A 63 -2.23 -28.04 -3.44
CA GLU A 63 -3.66 -27.82 -3.21
C GLU A 63 -4.08 -26.42 -3.68
N GLU A 64 -3.31 -25.37 -3.35
CA GLU A 64 -3.64 -24.00 -3.78
C GLU A 64 -3.60 -23.82 -5.31
N LEU A 65 -2.65 -24.47 -5.99
CA LEU A 65 -2.63 -24.51 -7.46
C LEU A 65 -3.85 -25.24 -8.04
N ALA A 66 -4.37 -26.26 -7.36
CA ALA A 66 -5.59 -26.94 -7.78
C ALA A 66 -6.82 -26.05 -7.60
N ASP A 67 -6.87 -25.25 -6.53
CA ASP A 67 -7.93 -24.27 -6.31
C ASP A 67 -7.87 -23.12 -7.35
N VAL A 68 -6.68 -22.62 -7.69
CA VAL A 68 -6.51 -21.69 -8.83
C VAL A 68 -7.07 -22.29 -10.13
N MET A 69 -6.76 -23.55 -10.43
CA MET A 69 -7.25 -24.23 -11.64
C MET A 69 -8.78 -24.39 -11.66
N GLU A 70 -9.39 -24.70 -10.51
CA GLU A 70 -10.85 -24.76 -10.36
C GLU A 70 -11.46 -23.39 -10.67
N VAL A 71 -10.92 -22.32 -10.09
CA VAL A 71 -11.46 -20.96 -10.27
C VAL A 71 -11.31 -20.52 -11.73
N LEU A 72 -10.19 -20.79 -12.39
CA LEU A 72 -10.01 -20.51 -13.81
C LEU A 72 -11.04 -21.24 -14.67
N THR A 73 -11.32 -22.51 -14.34
CA THR A 73 -12.33 -23.32 -15.03
C THR A 73 -13.73 -22.75 -14.82
N ALA A 74 -14.07 -22.36 -13.59
CA ALA A 74 -15.36 -21.75 -13.27
C ALA A 74 -15.54 -20.38 -13.97
N ILE A 75 -14.49 -19.56 -14.06
CA ILE A 75 -14.51 -18.29 -14.82
C ILE A 75 -14.76 -18.55 -16.30
N ALA A 76 -14.04 -19.51 -16.90
CA ALA A 76 -14.21 -19.87 -18.31
C ALA A 76 -15.65 -20.33 -18.58
N SER A 77 -16.18 -21.23 -17.75
CA SER A 77 -17.56 -21.71 -17.86
C SER A 77 -18.58 -20.58 -17.71
N ALA A 78 -18.41 -19.70 -16.72
CA ALA A 78 -19.31 -18.55 -16.50
C ALA A 78 -19.31 -17.55 -17.67
N GLN A 79 -18.26 -17.54 -18.49
CA GLN A 79 -18.13 -16.70 -19.69
C GLN A 79 -18.40 -17.47 -20.99
N ASN A 80 -18.79 -18.74 -20.92
CA ASN A 80 -18.98 -19.63 -22.06
C ASN A 80 -17.72 -19.78 -22.94
N ILE A 81 -16.55 -19.81 -22.31
CA ILE A 81 -15.26 -20.06 -22.97
C ILE A 81 -14.93 -21.54 -22.80
N ASP A 82 -14.59 -22.21 -23.90
CA ASP A 82 -14.14 -23.60 -23.85
C ASP A 82 -12.70 -23.67 -23.30
N LEU A 83 -12.45 -24.62 -22.39
CA LEU A 83 -11.10 -24.88 -21.89
C LEU A 83 -10.15 -25.29 -23.01
N ALA A 84 -10.64 -25.95 -24.06
CA ALA A 84 -9.84 -26.28 -25.23
C ALA A 84 -9.31 -25.03 -25.94
N GLU A 85 -10.13 -23.98 -26.08
CA GLU A 85 -9.72 -22.70 -26.68
C GLU A 85 -8.63 -22.01 -25.84
N ILE A 86 -8.74 -22.09 -24.50
CA ILE A 86 -7.72 -21.57 -23.58
C ILE A 86 -6.40 -22.32 -23.77
N GLU A 87 -6.46 -23.65 -23.88
CA GLU A 87 -5.29 -24.50 -24.05
C GLU A 87 -4.62 -24.29 -25.41
N GLU A 88 -5.40 -24.17 -26.48
CA GLU A 88 -4.89 -23.79 -27.81
C GLU A 88 -4.20 -22.42 -27.78
N ALA A 89 -4.79 -21.45 -27.09
CA ALA A 89 -4.17 -20.13 -26.92
C ALA A 89 -2.86 -20.21 -26.12
N ARG A 90 -2.79 -21.06 -25.10
CA ARG A 90 -1.58 -21.30 -24.29
C ARG A 90 -0.47 -21.93 -25.14
N ILE A 91 -0.79 -22.99 -25.89
CA ILE A 91 0.15 -23.69 -26.79
C ILE A 91 0.64 -22.73 -27.89
N SER A 92 -0.27 -21.99 -28.53
CA SER A 92 0.09 -21.01 -29.58
C SER A 92 1.06 -19.94 -29.06
N LYS A 93 0.85 -19.44 -27.84
CA LYS A 93 1.77 -18.48 -27.19
C LYS A 93 3.12 -19.12 -26.90
N ASN A 94 3.14 -20.37 -26.42
CA ASN A 94 4.38 -21.09 -26.15
C ASN A 94 5.21 -21.32 -27.43
N VAL A 95 4.57 -21.73 -28.53
CA VAL A 95 5.25 -21.86 -29.84
C VAL A 95 5.80 -20.52 -30.34
N LYS A 96 5.04 -19.42 -30.18
CA LYS A 96 5.43 -18.10 -30.69
C LYS A 96 6.45 -17.36 -29.82
N ARG A 97 6.46 -17.57 -28.50
CA ARG A 97 7.18 -16.75 -27.52
C ARG A 97 8.01 -17.54 -26.52
N GLY A 98 7.94 -18.87 -26.56
CA GLY A 98 8.50 -19.75 -25.53
C GLY A 98 7.61 -19.88 -24.30
N GLY A 99 8.01 -20.78 -23.40
CA GLY A 99 7.47 -20.90 -22.05
C GLY A 99 8.37 -20.19 -21.03
N PHE A 100 8.20 -20.53 -19.75
CA PHE A 100 9.01 -19.99 -18.67
C PHE A 100 10.23 -20.87 -18.30
N ASN A 101 10.55 -21.87 -19.13
CA ASN A 101 11.58 -22.88 -18.82
C ASN A 101 12.99 -22.29 -18.67
N ASP A 102 13.30 -21.23 -19.41
CA ASP A 102 14.61 -20.57 -19.36
C ASP A 102 14.74 -19.61 -18.16
N GLY A 103 13.66 -19.35 -17.43
CA GLY A 103 13.69 -18.51 -16.22
C GLY A 103 14.11 -17.05 -16.45
N ILE A 104 13.91 -16.52 -17.66
CA ILE A 104 14.37 -15.18 -18.04
C ILE A 104 13.56 -14.11 -17.28
N TYR A 105 14.27 -13.33 -16.45
CA TYR A 105 13.74 -12.16 -15.76
C TYR A 105 14.38 -10.89 -16.32
N ILE A 106 13.57 -9.98 -16.88
CA ILE A 106 14.05 -8.70 -17.41
C ILE A 106 13.88 -7.65 -16.32
N SER A 107 14.99 -7.09 -15.84
CA SER A 107 14.98 -6.02 -14.84
C SER A 107 14.81 -4.63 -15.46
N ALA A 108 15.37 -4.40 -16.64
CA ALA A 108 15.30 -3.15 -17.38
C ALA A 108 15.54 -3.40 -18.88
N ILE A 109 15.19 -2.40 -19.69
CA ILE A 109 15.56 -2.33 -21.10
C ILE A 109 16.11 -0.94 -21.39
N GLU A 110 17.10 -0.84 -22.24
CA GLU A 110 17.57 0.42 -22.81
C GLU A 110 17.00 0.53 -24.22
N VAL A 111 16.33 1.65 -24.51
CA VAL A 111 15.71 1.89 -25.82
C VAL A 111 16.23 3.22 -26.35
N ASP A 112 16.90 3.16 -27.49
CA ASP A 112 17.38 4.36 -28.19
C ASP A 112 16.20 5.29 -28.54
N GLU A 113 16.40 6.60 -28.41
CA GLU A 113 15.39 7.61 -28.72
C GLU A 113 14.89 7.55 -30.17
N ASN A 114 15.74 7.06 -31.08
CA ASN A 114 15.41 6.89 -32.50
C ASN A 114 14.72 5.56 -32.78
N ASN A 115 14.66 4.64 -31.80
CA ASN A 115 13.96 3.37 -31.96
C ASN A 115 12.44 3.62 -31.93
N PRO A 116 11.68 3.29 -33.00
CA PRO A 116 10.23 3.50 -33.04
C PRO A 116 9.47 2.83 -31.88
N ALA A 117 10.04 1.78 -31.28
CA ALA A 117 9.45 1.10 -30.12
C ALA A 117 9.37 1.98 -28.87
N ILE A 118 10.18 3.05 -28.76
CA ILE A 118 10.15 3.95 -27.60
C ILE A 118 8.76 4.54 -27.37
N LYS A 119 8.01 4.81 -28.46
CA LYS A 119 6.63 5.31 -28.40
C LYS A 119 5.70 4.38 -27.63
N ARG A 120 5.90 3.05 -27.71
CA ARG A 120 5.09 2.07 -26.96
C ARG A 120 5.30 2.22 -25.46
N TYR A 121 6.54 2.40 -25.02
CA TYR A 121 6.85 2.55 -23.60
C TYR A 121 6.40 3.91 -23.08
N LEU A 122 6.67 4.98 -23.82
CA LEU A 122 6.28 6.34 -23.45
C LEU A 122 4.76 6.58 -23.41
N SER A 123 3.97 5.82 -24.18
CA SER A 123 2.50 5.91 -24.16
C SER A 123 1.83 5.01 -23.12
N ASN A 124 2.58 4.12 -22.46
CA ASN A 124 2.07 3.19 -21.44
C ASN A 124 2.85 3.37 -20.13
N ARG A 125 3.04 4.62 -19.69
CA ARG A 125 3.84 4.95 -18.50
C ARG A 125 3.29 4.33 -17.22
N ASP A 126 1.99 4.12 -17.10
CA ASP A 126 1.36 3.42 -15.96
C ASP A 126 1.77 1.93 -15.86
N LYS A 127 2.35 1.37 -16.92
CA LYS A 127 2.77 -0.04 -16.99
C LYS A 127 4.29 -0.20 -17.10
N TYR A 128 4.96 0.72 -17.80
CA TYR A 128 6.39 0.72 -18.01
C TYR A 128 6.97 2.01 -17.47
N HIS A 129 7.61 1.92 -16.31
CA HIS A 129 8.14 3.08 -15.62
C HIS A 129 9.56 3.34 -16.12
N GLU A 130 9.85 4.58 -16.46
CA GLU A 130 11.19 4.97 -16.88
C GLU A 130 12.12 4.92 -15.67
N ILE A 131 13.25 4.22 -15.78
CA ILE A 131 14.25 4.19 -14.73
C ILE A 131 15.21 5.34 -15.00
N THR A 132 14.97 6.51 -14.41
CA THR A 132 15.99 7.55 -14.33
C THR A 132 17.11 7.05 -13.44
N HIS A 133 18.37 7.09 -13.89
CA HIS A 133 19.53 6.69 -13.08
C HIS A 133 19.54 7.43 -11.73
N GLY A 134 19.02 6.78 -10.69
CA GLY A 134 18.86 7.35 -9.34
C GLY A 134 17.69 6.71 -8.58
N THR A 135 17.92 5.52 -7.99
CA THR A 135 17.01 4.73 -7.12
C THR A 135 15.69 4.27 -7.77
N SER A 136 15.21 3.06 -7.46
CA SER A 136 14.13 2.39 -8.20
C SER A 136 12.86 3.24 -8.34
N SER A 137 12.44 3.48 -9.59
CA SER A 137 11.40 4.46 -9.93
C SER A 137 10.01 4.12 -9.42
N ALA A 138 9.59 2.86 -9.28
CA ALA A 138 8.26 2.56 -8.75
C ALA A 138 8.11 2.80 -7.23
N ALA A 139 9.19 2.60 -6.47
CA ALA A 139 9.21 2.93 -5.04
C ALA A 139 9.38 4.44 -4.84
N ARG A 140 10.19 5.07 -5.70
CA ARG A 140 10.36 6.53 -5.73
C ARG A 140 9.07 7.25 -6.17
N GLU A 141 8.38 6.80 -7.21
CA GLU A 141 7.10 7.35 -7.67
C GLU A 141 6.00 7.18 -6.63
N LYS A 142 5.88 6.01 -5.98
CA LYS A 142 4.93 5.85 -4.85
C LYS A 142 5.30 6.72 -3.65
N SER A 143 6.59 6.91 -3.39
CA SER A 143 7.10 7.85 -2.38
C SER A 143 6.75 9.29 -2.78
N ASP A 144 6.96 9.66 -4.03
CA ASP A 144 6.70 11.00 -4.56
C ASP A 144 5.18 11.27 -4.62
N ASP A 145 4.34 10.29 -4.95
CA ASP A 145 2.88 10.38 -4.84
C ASP A 145 2.45 10.66 -3.39
N PHE A 146 3.07 10.00 -2.41
CA PHE A 146 2.83 10.30 -1.01
C PHE A 146 3.19 11.75 -0.68
N TRP A 147 4.36 12.22 -1.11
CA TRP A 147 4.81 13.58 -0.85
C TRP A 147 3.95 14.63 -1.58
N VAL A 148 3.51 14.37 -2.81
CA VAL A 148 2.59 15.23 -3.56
C VAL A 148 1.26 15.36 -2.82
N MET A 149 0.69 14.24 -2.34
CA MET A 149 -0.55 14.26 -1.58
C MET A 149 -0.39 14.95 -0.22
N LEU A 150 0.77 14.78 0.43
CA LEU A 150 1.07 15.46 1.70
C LEU A 150 1.25 16.98 1.50
N CYS A 151 1.92 17.41 0.42
CA CYS A 151 2.00 18.83 0.04
C CYS A 151 0.59 19.39 -0.17
N LYS A 152 -0.25 18.71 -0.96
CA LYS A 152 -1.64 19.13 -1.17
C LYS A 152 -2.41 19.25 0.16
N LEU A 153 -2.24 18.28 1.06
CA LEU A 153 -2.88 18.30 2.37
C LEU A 153 -2.44 19.51 3.20
N VAL A 154 -1.14 19.84 3.23
CA VAL A 154 -0.61 21.02 3.93
C VAL A 154 -1.12 22.31 3.27
N ASP A 155 -1.08 22.40 1.94
CA ASP A 155 -1.49 23.59 1.19
C ASP A 155 -3.00 23.88 1.30
N GLU A 156 -3.82 22.84 1.41
CA GLU A 156 -5.28 22.95 1.59
C GLU A 156 -5.70 23.12 3.08
N SER A 157 -4.75 23.07 4.02
CA SER A 157 -5.01 23.18 5.46
C SER A 157 -4.53 24.50 6.05
N GLU A 158 -5.23 24.99 7.08
CA GLU A 158 -4.74 26.11 7.90
C GLU A 158 -3.71 25.59 8.92
N ILE A 159 -2.46 26.06 8.84
CA ILE A 159 -1.45 25.81 9.86
C ILE A 159 -1.74 26.69 11.08
N VAL A 160 -2.01 26.08 12.23
CA VAL A 160 -2.25 26.77 13.51
C VAL A 160 -1.09 26.50 14.47
N ILE A 161 -0.37 27.56 14.86
CA ILE A 161 0.70 27.48 15.86
C ILE A 161 0.08 27.55 17.26
N ASP A 162 0.18 26.46 18.02
CA ASP A 162 -0.31 26.37 19.41
C ASP A 162 0.84 26.44 20.43
N ARG A 163 2.07 26.16 20.01
CA ARG A 163 3.27 26.13 20.85
C ARG A 163 4.39 26.90 20.15
N PRO A 164 4.47 28.22 20.37
CA PRO A 164 5.55 29.02 19.80
C PRO A 164 6.93 28.54 20.24
N LYS A 165 7.94 28.78 19.41
CA LYS A 165 9.34 28.49 19.70
C LYS A 165 9.73 29.04 21.07
N HIS A 166 10.47 28.22 21.83
CA HIS A 166 10.89 28.47 23.21
C HIS A 166 9.76 28.51 24.25
N SER A 167 8.51 28.19 23.90
CA SER A 167 7.48 27.91 24.90
C SER A 167 7.73 26.56 25.57
N ALA A 168 7.27 26.42 26.81
CA ALA A 168 7.31 25.17 27.56
C ALA A 168 6.05 24.33 27.29
N HIS A 169 6.18 23.00 27.30
CA HIS A 169 5.02 22.12 27.16
C HIS A 169 4.08 22.22 28.38
N PRO A 170 2.76 22.38 28.20
CA PRO A 170 1.81 22.62 29.30
C PRO A 170 1.82 21.56 30.42
N LYS A 171 2.08 20.30 30.05
CA LYS A 171 2.18 19.17 31.00
C LYS A 171 3.62 18.79 31.37
N PHE A 172 4.62 19.28 30.63
CA PHE A 172 6.03 18.90 30.79
C PHE A 172 6.89 20.16 30.70
N PRO A 173 6.96 20.97 31.77
CA PRO A 173 7.59 22.30 31.70
C PRO A 173 9.08 22.29 31.31
N ASP A 174 9.78 21.18 31.55
CA ASP A 174 11.18 20.99 31.16
C ASP A 174 11.35 20.75 29.65
N PHE A 175 10.28 20.41 28.94
CA PHE A 175 10.27 20.30 27.50
C PHE A 175 10.04 21.68 26.89
N ILE A 176 11.07 22.22 26.25
CA ILE A 176 11.04 23.49 25.55
C ILE A 176 11.00 23.24 24.05
N TYR A 177 10.04 23.85 23.36
CA TYR A 177 9.88 23.67 21.92
C TYR A 177 11.04 24.34 21.14
N PRO A 178 11.85 23.56 20.37
CA PRO A 178 13.01 24.11 19.66
C PRO A 178 12.67 24.98 18.46
N VAL A 179 11.49 24.77 17.88
CA VAL A 179 10.88 25.59 16.83
C VAL A 179 9.38 25.72 17.09
N ASP A 180 8.65 26.46 16.26
CA ASP A 180 7.20 26.57 16.38
C ASP A 180 6.56 25.18 16.18
N TYR A 181 5.56 24.87 17.00
CA TYR A 181 4.82 23.62 16.93
C TYR A 181 3.32 23.88 16.94
N GLY A 182 2.61 23.09 16.15
CA GLY A 182 1.20 23.30 15.91
C GLY A 182 0.58 22.10 15.21
N PHE A 183 -0.54 22.37 14.55
CA PHE A 183 -1.32 21.35 13.85
C PHE A 183 -1.97 21.91 12.58
N LEU A 184 -2.38 21.01 11.69
CA LEU A 184 -3.19 21.31 10.51
C LEU A 184 -4.67 21.25 10.88
N LYS A 185 -5.33 22.40 10.93
CA LYS A 185 -6.73 22.49 11.36
C LYS A 185 -7.69 21.75 10.41
N GLY A 186 -8.61 20.98 10.97
CA GLY A 186 -9.61 20.23 10.20
C GLY A 186 -9.10 18.92 9.61
N THR A 187 -7.87 18.52 9.95
CA THR A 187 -7.30 17.21 9.58
C THR A 187 -7.52 16.19 10.69
N LYS A 188 -7.19 14.92 10.42
CA LYS A 188 -7.25 13.85 11.42
C LYS A 188 -6.07 12.89 11.27
N ALA A 189 -5.27 12.77 12.32
CA ALA A 189 -4.18 11.83 12.47
C ALA A 189 -4.66 10.46 13.02
N SER A 190 -3.74 9.50 13.09
CA SER A 190 -4.00 8.13 13.55
C SER A 190 -4.44 8.03 15.01
N ASP A 191 -4.03 8.98 15.84
CA ASP A 191 -4.40 9.11 17.25
C ASP A 191 -5.80 9.73 17.47
N GLY A 192 -6.41 10.24 16.39
CA GLY A 192 -7.71 10.87 16.38
C GLY A 192 -7.71 12.39 16.53
N ASN A 193 -6.55 13.02 16.75
CA ASN A 193 -6.37 14.48 16.82
C ASN A 193 -6.01 15.07 15.45
N GLU A 194 -5.82 16.38 15.34
CA GLU A 194 -5.27 17.02 14.14
C GLU A 194 -3.82 16.58 13.85
N ILE A 195 -3.39 16.67 12.59
CA ILE A 195 -2.03 16.31 12.18
C ILE A 195 -1.03 17.34 12.70
N ASP A 196 -0.10 16.87 13.52
CA ASP A 196 0.96 17.66 14.12
C ASP A 196 2.00 18.13 13.09
N ILE A 197 2.50 19.36 13.28
CA ILE A 197 3.49 19.98 12.41
C ILE A 197 4.50 20.82 13.21
N TRP A 198 5.78 20.65 12.88
CA TRP A 198 6.89 21.51 13.30
C TRP A 198 7.19 22.53 12.19
N ILE A 199 7.27 23.81 12.57
CA ILE A 199 7.51 24.92 11.64
C ILE A 199 8.82 25.62 11.98
N GLY A 200 9.77 25.60 11.04
CA GLY A 200 11.06 26.27 11.18
C GLY A 200 11.13 27.65 10.50
N THR A 201 12.35 28.17 10.45
CA THR A 201 12.63 29.55 10.00
C THR A 201 13.10 29.66 8.55
N SER A 202 13.17 28.56 7.81
CA SER A 202 13.54 28.57 6.39
C SER A 202 12.63 29.47 5.57
N GLN A 203 13.25 30.22 4.65
CA GLN A 203 12.56 31.01 3.64
C GLN A 203 11.91 30.12 2.57
N ASN A 204 12.42 28.90 2.39
CA ASN A 204 11.82 27.92 1.49
C ASN A 204 10.67 27.21 2.22
N LYS A 205 9.44 27.65 1.92
CA LYS A 205 8.19 27.17 2.52
C LYS A 205 7.75 25.85 1.90
N LYS A 206 8.48 24.78 2.22
CA LYS A 206 8.24 23.41 1.76
C LYS A 206 8.27 22.41 2.91
N ILE A 207 7.70 21.23 2.65
CA ILE A 207 7.86 20.07 3.53
C ILE A 207 9.29 19.55 3.41
N ASN A 208 10.03 19.55 4.52
CA ASN A 208 11.37 18.97 4.58
C ASN A 208 11.32 17.45 4.72
N GLY A 209 10.29 16.93 5.40
CA GLY A 209 10.12 15.50 5.65
C GLY A 209 9.05 15.25 6.71
N ILE A 210 9.03 14.02 7.24
CA ILE A 210 8.21 13.62 8.38
C ILE A 210 9.06 13.05 9.50
N LEU A 211 8.57 13.17 10.73
CA LEU A 211 9.13 12.56 11.91
C LEU A 211 8.16 11.51 12.45
N CYS A 212 8.62 10.27 12.55
CA CYS A 212 7.85 9.17 13.14
C CYS A 212 8.36 8.90 14.55
N THR A 213 7.48 8.97 15.55
CA THR A 213 7.81 8.73 16.96
C THR A 213 7.14 7.46 17.46
N ALA A 214 7.85 6.66 18.26
CA ALA A 214 7.27 5.52 18.97
C ALA A 214 7.21 5.81 20.48
N ASP A 215 6.02 5.67 21.07
CA ASP A 215 5.78 5.88 22.50
C ASP A 215 5.23 4.59 23.14
N PRO A 216 6.06 3.83 23.88
CA PRO A 216 5.64 2.59 24.52
C PRO A 216 4.66 2.81 25.68
N MET A 217 4.61 4.02 26.26
CA MET A 217 3.69 4.34 27.35
C MET A 217 2.28 4.59 26.83
N LYS A 218 2.17 5.33 25.71
CA LYS A 218 0.89 5.52 25.00
C LYS A 218 0.49 4.31 24.15
N LYS A 219 1.44 3.44 23.83
CA LYS A 219 1.27 2.30 22.91
C LYS A 219 0.87 2.75 21.51
N ASP A 220 1.44 3.85 21.03
CA ASP A 220 1.19 4.40 19.70
C ASP A 220 2.48 4.66 18.92
N VAL A 221 2.29 4.85 17.62
CA VAL A 221 3.27 5.42 16.70
C VAL A 221 2.60 6.59 16.02
N GLU A 222 3.31 7.70 15.95
CA GLU A 222 2.76 8.98 15.50
C GLU A 222 3.64 9.61 14.43
N THR A 223 3.02 10.26 13.44
CA THR A 223 3.71 10.95 12.35
C THR A 223 3.48 12.46 12.47
N LYS A 224 4.57 13.23 12.46
CA LYS A 224 4.57 14.70 12.53
C LYS A 224 5.23 15.27 11.28
N ILE A 225 4.67 16.35 10.74
CA ILE A 225 5.22 17.02 9.54
C ILE A 225 6.37 17.96 9.96
N ILE A 226 7.45 17.99 9.18
CA ILE A 226 8.53 18.97 9.34
C ILE A 226 8.48 19.95 8.17
N TYR A 227 8.21 21.23 8.45
CA TYR A 227 7.90 22.23 7.44
C TYR A 227 8.74 23.50 7.60
N ALA A 228 9.28 23.99 6.49
CA ALA A 228 10.09 25.20 6.44
C ALA A 228 11.24 25.23 7.47
N CYS A 229 11.86 24.10 7.76
CA CYS A 229 13.00 24.00 8.65
C CYS A 229 14.33 24.12 7.90
N THR A 230 15.31 24.72 8.58
CA THR A 230 16.74 24.59 8.25
C THR A 230 17.27 23.22 8.69
N GLN A 231 18.43 22.79 8.17
CA GLN A 231 19.02 21.52 8.59
C GLN A 231 19.33 21.47 10.09
N ASP A 232 19.80 22.59 10.66
CA ASP A 232 20.08 22.70 12.09
C ASP A 232 18.81 22.57 12.94
N GLU A 233 17.69 23.15 12.49
CA GLU A 233 16.39 22.99 13.15
C GLU A 233 15.87 21.55 13.06
N ILE A 234 16.03 20.88 11.91
CA ILE A 234 15.68 19.45 11.76
C ILE A 234 16.47 18.61 12.76
N ASN A 235 17.78 18.84 12.88
CA ASN A 235 18.63 18.13 13.83
C ASN A 235 18.18 18.40 15.27
N LEU A 236 17.88 19.66 15.61
CA LEU A 236 17.42 20.04 16.94
C LEU A 236 16.07 19.40 17.32
N ILE A 237 15.13 19.32 16.37
CA ILE A 237 13.86 18.59 16.55
C ILE A 237 14.13 17.11 16.82
N CYS A 238 14.97 16.47 16.00
CA CYS A 238 15.34 15.06 16.17
C CYS A 238 15.99 14.78 17.52
N ASP A 239 16.93 15.62 17.95
CA ASP A 239 17.60 15.49 19.25
C ASP A 239 16.60 15.66 20.40
N THR A 240 15.78 16.71 20.34
CA THR A 240 14.74 16.98 21.34
C THR A 240 13.76 15.81 21.49
N MET A 241 13.30 15.26 20.37
CA MET A 241 12.35 14.15 20.36
C MET A 241 12.99 12.82 20.79
N ASN A 242 14.29 12.62 20.54
CA ASN A 242 15.01 11.41 20.96
C ASN A 242 15.43 11.38 22.44
N VAL A 243 15.35 12.53 23.12
CA VAL A 243 15.50 12.64 24.58
C VAL A 243 14.24 12.11 25.30
N VAL A 244 13.06 12.40 24.77
CA VAL A 244 11.77 12.05 25.40
C VAL A 244 11.17 10.75 24.85
N LEU A 245 11.32 10.53 23.54
CA LEU A 245 10.81 9.38 22.80
C LEU A 245 11.94 8.73 21.99
N LYS A 246 11.60 7.80 21.10
CA LYS A 246 12.48 7.39 19.99
C LYS A 246 11.84 7.81 18.67
N ALA A 247 12.60 8.56 17.88
CA ALA A 247 12.12 9.19 16.66
C ALA A 247 13.01 8.87 15.46
N ILE A 248 12.39 8.60 14.31
CA ILE A 248 13.05 8.46 13.02
C ILE A 248 12.59 9.60 12.11
N TYR A 249 13.54 10.29 11.50
CA TYR A 249 13.29 11.29 10.47
C TYR A 249 13.35 10.66 9.09
N ILE A 250 12.35 10.94 8.27
CA ILE A 250 12.27 10.51 6.87
C ILE A 250 12.27 11.79 6.02
N PRO A 251 13.37 12.07 5.27
CA PRO A 251 13.44 13.26 4.43
C PRO A 251 12.49 13.15 3.24
N ASN A 252 11.98 14.29 2.79
CA ASN A 252 11.19 14.41 1.56
C ASN A 252 12.05 13.99 0.36
N SER A 253 11.59 12.99 -0.43
CA SER A 253 12.35 12.44 -1.57
C SER A 253 12.24 13.27 -2.86
N MET A 254 11.38 14.28 -2.87
CA MET A 254 11.21 15.20 -4.00
C MET A 254 12.26 16.33 -4.01
N ASP A 255 13.06 16.45 -2.96
CA ASP A 255 14.09 17.48 -2.76
C ASP A 255 15.52 17.03 -3.09
#